data_AF-A0A934PJA2-F1
#
_entry.id   AF-A0A934PJA2-F1
#
_cell.length_a   1.000
_cell.length_b   1.000
_cell.length_c   1.000
_cell.angle_alpha   90.00
_cell.angle_beta   90.00
_cell.angle_gamma   90.00
#
_symmetry.space_group_name_H-M   'P 1'
#
loop_
_entity.id
_entity.type
_entity.pdbx_description
1 polymer ?
#
loop_
_entity_poly.entity_id
_entity_poly.type
_entity_poly.pdbx_seq_one_letter_code
_entity_poly.pdbx_strand_id
1 'polypeptide(L)'
;MTLCLAWRIEDEISLMSDSRLTNNMSIVTNNANKIFTIHVNIFTGTVQKKQSIFSAKYGLCFAGSYLNGSYLANTISELTSEIFVEENFEPTFDLVCQVAFFVYENVTKHLGEIHRTDGVSEAFFIGSCPKSGISEITKFSVSIKD
;
A
#
# COMPACT_ATOMS: atom_id res chain seq x y z
N MET A 1 -15.51 5.80 -11.73
CA MET A 1 -14.78 6.26 -10.54
C MET A 1 -14.94 5.22 -9.44
N THR A 2 -13.84 4.88 -8.79
CA THR A 2 -13.78 3.97 -7.65
C THR A 2 -13.92 4.78 -6.36
N LEU A 3 -14.68 4.30 -5.38
CA LEU A 3 -14.75 4.89 -4.04
C LEU A 3 -13.83 4.11 -3.10
N CYS A 4 -12.99 4.84 -2.35
CA CYS A 4 -12.18 4.31 -1.27
C CYS A 4 -12.28 5.22 -0.05
N LEU A 5 -12.54 4.62 1.11
CA LEU A 5 -12.67 5.32 2.39
C LEU A 5 -11.77 4.66 3.42
N ALA A 6 -11.20 5.49 4.28
CA ALA A 6 -10.53 5.07 5.49
C ALA A 6 -11.11 5.88 6.65
N TRP A 7 -11.37 5.21 7.78
CA TRP A 7 -11.87 5.88 8.98
C TRP A 7 -11.24 5.26 10.22
N ARG A 8 -11.24 6.01 11.32
CA ARG A 8 -10.70 5.60 12.61
C ARG A 8 -11.82 5.57 13.65
N ILE A 9 -11.90 4.49 14.41
CA ILE A 9 -12.71 4.37 15.63
C ILE A 9 -11.73 3.99 16.73
N GLU A 10 -11.59 4.84 17.75
CA GLU A 10 -10.57 4.67 18.80
C GLU A 10 -9.17 4.49 18.18
N ASP A 11 -8.50 3.37 18.44
CA ASP A 11 -7.17 3.04 17.92
C ASP A 11 -7.18 2.14 16.67
N GLU A 12 -8.36 1.83 16.13
CA GLU A 12 -8.52 0.98 14.95
C GLU A 12 -8.80 1.81 13.70
N ILE A 13 -8.10 1.48 12.60
CA ILE A 13 -8.33 2.09 11.28
C ILE A 13 -8.93 1.03 10.36
N SER A 14 -10.05 1.36 9.73
CA SER A 14 -10.76 0.50 8.80
C SER A 14 -10.74 1.07 7.38
N LEU A 15 -10.81 0.17 6.39
CA LEU A 15 -10.85 0.49 4.97
C LEU A 15 -12.16 -0.01 4.35
N MET A 16 -12.71 0.76 3.43
CA MET A 16 -13.84 0.35 2.60
C MET A 16 -13.62 0.79 1.15
N SER A 17 -14.09 -0.01 0.20
CA SER A 17 -14.16 0.36 -1.20
C SER A 17 -15.45 -0.13 -1.83
N ASP A 18 -15.88 0.53 -2.92
CA ASP A 18 -16.90 -0.05 -3.78
C ASP A 18 -16.36 -1.29 -4.51
N SER A 19 -17.23 -2.15 -5.01
CA SER A 19 -16.84 -3.38 -5.71
C SER A 19 -16.91 -3.28 -7.24
N ARG A 20 -17.37 -2.15 -7.80
CA ARG A 20 -17.58 -2.01 -9.24
C ARG A 20 -16.29 -1.63 -9.96
N LEU A 21 -16.05 -2.27 -11.09
CA LEU A 21 -15.01 -1.89 -12.05
C LEU A 21 -15.68 -1.46 -13.35
N THR A 22 -15.33 -0.26 -13.81
CA THR A 22 -15.86 0.32 -15.05
C THR A 22 -14.73 0.65 -16.00
N ASN A 23 -14.95 0.42 -17.30
CA ASN A 23 -14.06 0.85 -18.37
C ASN A 23 -14.90 1.56 -19.45
N ASN A 24 -14.56 2.81 -19.80
CA ASN A 24 -15.25 3.58 -20.84
C ASN A 24 -16.79 3.51 -20.77
N MET A 25 -17.35 3.77 -19.58
CA MET A 25 -18.79 3.70 -19.25
C MET A 25 -19.43 2.31 -19.27
N SER A 26 -18.69 1.25 -19.61
CA SER A 26 -19.14 -0.13 -19.47
C SER A 26 -18.77 -0.69 -18.09
N ILE A 27 -19.67 -1.47 -17.49
CA ILE A 27 -19.36 -2.23 -16.28
C ILE A 27 -18.60 -3.48 -16.70
N VAL A 28 -17.34 -3.60 -16.25
CA VAL A 28 -16.52 -4.80 -16.46
C VAL A 28 -16.91 -5.88 -15.45
N THR A 29 -17.08 -5.49 -14.19
CA THR A 29 -17.55 -6.39 -13.11
C THR A 29 -18.13 -5.59 -11.95
N ASN A 30 -19.01 -6.21 -11.16
CA ASN A 30 -19.47 -5.69 -9.87
C ASN A 30 -18.74 -6.32 -8.67
N ASN A 31 -17.74 -7.16 -8.91
CA ASN A 31 -17.02 -7.94 -7.90
C ASN A 31 -15.49 -7.77 -8.04
N ALA A 32 -15.01 -6.54 -8.00
CA ALA A 32 -13.59 -6.21 -7.98
C ALA A 32 -13.14 -5.86 -6.56
N ASN A 33 -12.20 -6.63 -6.00
CA ASN A 33 -11.59 -6.33 -4.73
C ASN A 33 -10.56 -5.21 -4.89
N LYS A 34 -10.64 -4.17 -4.04
CA LYS A 34 -9.73 -3.02 -4.06
C LYS A 34 -9.09 -2.75 -2.70
N ILE A 35 -9.20 -3.73 -1.79
CA ILE A 35 -8.59 -3.72 -0.47
C ILE A 35 -7.71 -4.96 -0.35
N PHE A 36 -6.44 -4.75 -0.01
CA PHE A 36 -5.43 -5.80 0.01
C PHE A 36 -4.75 -5.82 1.38
N THR A 37 -4.47 -7.02 1.85
CA THR A 37 -3.61 -7.23 3.01
C THR A 37 -2.17 -7.22 2.55
N ILE A 38 -1.34 -6.40 3.20
CA ILE A 38 0.08 -6.26 2.91
C ILE A 38 0.85 -6.85 4.10
N HIS A 39 1.72 -7.81 3.83
CA HIS A 39 2.54 -8.42 4.88
C HIS A 39 3.79 -7.58 5.11
N VAL A 40 4.00 -7.16 6.36
CA VAL A 40 5.18 -6.38 6.77
C VAL A 40 5.94 -7.17 7.81
N ASN A 41 7.15 -7.62 7.46
CA ASN A 41 8.06 -8.24 8.42
C ASN A 41 9.39 -7.50 8.40
N ILE A 42 9.86 -7.16 9.61
CA ILE A 42 11.12 -6.45 9.81
C ILE A 42 12.06 -7.37 10.58
N PHE A 43 13.27 -7.48 10.07
CA PHE A 43 14.35 -8.31 10.60
C PHE A 43 15.60 -7.48 10.86
N THR A 44 16.43 -7.97 11.78
CA THR A 44 17.83 -7.54 11.94
C THR A 44 18.78 -8.70 11.66
N GLY A 45 20.07 -8.39 11.55
CA GLY A 45 21.13 -9.32 11.22
C GLY A 45 21.30 -9.52 9.72
N THR A 46 21.86 -10.66 9.32
CA THR A 46 22.07 -11.01 7.91
C THR A 46 20.96 -11.92 7.40
N VAL A 47 20.86 -12.06 6.08
CA VAL A 47 19.90 -12.99 5.43
C VAL A 47 20.01 -14.41 6.00
N GLN A 48 21.22 -14.89 6.33
CA GLN A 48 21.44 -16.24 6.87
C GLN A 48 21.15 -16.35 8.38
N LYS A 49 21.15 -15.25 9.11
CA LYS A 49 20.92 -15.20 10.57
C LYS A 49 19.95 -14.09 10.92
N LYS A 50 18.78 -14.09 10.28
CA LYS A 50 17.76 -13.06 10.49
C LYS A 50 17.03 -13.27 11.81
N GLN A 51 16.87 -12.19 12.56
CA GLN A 51 16.06 -12.15 13.77
C GLN A 51 14.85 -11.26 13.52
N SER A 52 13.63 -11.76 13.76
CA SER A 52 12.41 -10.97 13.60
C SER A 52 12.30 -9.94 14.71
N ILE A 53 12.09 -8.68 14.32
CA ILE A 53 11.82 -7.55 15.22
C ILE A 53 10.33 -7.24 15.24
N PHE A 54 9.68 -7.32 14.07
CA PHE A 54 8.29 -6.94 13.92
C PHE A 54 7.63 -7.77 12.81
N SER A 55 6.36 -8.13 13.00
CA SER A 55 5.55 -8.79 11.99
C SER A 55 4.10 -8.35 12.16
N ALA A 56 3.50 -7.82 11.10
CA ALA A 56 2.12 -7.38 11.11
C ALA A 56 1.49 -7.44 9.72
N LYS A 57 0.16 -7.33 9.71
CA LYS A 57 -0.67 -7.21 8.51
C LYS A 57 -1.12 -5.77 8.37
N TYR A 58 -0.74 -5.15 7.27
CA TYR A 58 -1.11 -3.80 6.88
C TYR A 58 -2.26 -3.86 5.88
N GLY A 59 -2.97 -2.75 5.71
CA GLY A 59 -4.04 -2.61 4.74
C GLY A 59 -3.66 -1.64 3.63
N LEU A 60 -3.98 -1.99 2.39
CA LEU A 60 -3.88 -1.09 1.24
C LEU A 60 -5.22 -1.01 0.53
N CYS A 61 -5.74 0.19 0.31
CA CYS A 61 -6.98 0.41 -0.44
C CYS A 61 -6.78 1.50 -1.48
N PHE A 62 -7.16 1.25 -2.75
CA PHE A 62 -6.84 2.15 -3.84
C PHE A 62 -8.03 2.55 -4.71
N ALA A 63 -7.99 3.78 -5.23
CA ALA A 63 -8.92 4.32 -6.21
C ALA A 63 -8.20 4.72 -7.50
N GLY A 64 -8.83 4.44 -8.64
CA GLY A 64 -8.25 4.70 -9.96
C GLY A 64 -8.03 3.41 -10.76
N SER A 65 -6.90 3.34 -11.45
CA SER A 65 -6.53 2.22 -12.31
C SER A 65 -6.39 0.91 -11.52
N TYR A 66 -7.21 -0.10 -11.89
CA TYR A 66 -7.19 -1.40 -11.23
C TYR A 66 -5.89 -2.17 -11.50
N LEU A 67 -5.34 -2.02 -12.71
CA LEU A 67 -4.04 -2.61 -13.05
C LEU A 67 -2.96 -2.04 -12.13
N ASN A 68 -2.92 -0.71 -11.98
CA ASN A 68 -1.97 -0.03 -11.11
C ASN A 68 -2.14 -0.48 -9.65
N GLY A 69 -3.34 -0.36 -9.09
CA GLY A 69 -3.59 -0.67 -7.69
C GLY A 69 -3.32 -2.12 -7.30
N SER A 70 -3.66 -3.08 -8.17
CA SER A 70 -3.36 -4.51 -7.92
C SER A 70 -1.87 -4.81 -8.03
N TYR A 71 -1.15 -4.15 -8.95
CA TYR A 71 0.30 -4.28 -9.04
C TYR A 71 1.01 -3.65 -7.84
N LEU A 72 0.55 -2.48 -7.38
CA LEU A 72 1.01 -1.84 -6.14
C LEU A 72 0.87 -2.78 -4.94
N ALA A 73 -0.30 -3.38 -4.75
CA ALA A 73 -0.55 -4.29 -3.63
C ALA A 73 0.45 -5.45 -3.62
N ASN A 74 0.65 -6.10 -4.78
CA ASN A 74 1.56 -7.23 -4.91
C ASN A 74 3.02 -6.82 -4.68
N THR A 75 3.49 -5.77 -5.35
CA THR A 75 4.90 -5.35 -5.27
C THR A 75 5.25 -4.78 -3.90
N ILE A 76 4.35 -3.98 -3.29
CA ILE A 76 4.54 -3.50 -1.92
C ILE A 76 4.63 -4.69 -0.98
N SER A 77 3.68 -5.64 -1.05
CA SER A 77 3.70 -6.81 -0.16
C SER A 77 4.95 -7.66 -0.34
N GLU A 78 5.49 -7.79 -1.55
CA GLU A 78 6.74 -8.50 -1.78
C GLU A 78 7.92 -7.77 -1.12
N LEU A 79 8.08 -6.46 -1.36
CA LEU A 79 9.22 -5.71 -0.82
C LEU A 79 9.13 -5.47 0.70
N THR A 80 7.92 -5.44 1.27
CA THR A 80 7.75 -5.33 2.73
C THR A 80 7.74 -6.69 3.43
N SER A 81 7.72 -7.79 2.68
CA SER A 81 7.71 -9.14 3.27
C SER A 81 8.98 -9.45 4.05
N GLU A 82 10.12 -8.82 3.69
CA GLU A 82 11.40 -8.95 4.38
C GLU A 82 12.19 -7.63 4.34
N ILE A 83 11.93 -6.73 5.31
CA ILE A 83 12.72 -5.51 5.50
C ILE A 83 13.85 -5.80 6.48
N PHE A 84 15.10 -5.49 6.12
CA PHE A 84 16.24 -5.59 7.02
C PHE A 84 16.64 -4.22 7.54
N VAL A 85 16.88 -4.13 8.84
CA VAL A 85 17.38 -2.92 9.53
C VAL A 85 18.64 -3.24 10.33
N GLU A 86 19.41 -2.21 10.67
CA GLU A 86 20.61 -2.36 11.50
C GLU A 86 20.26 -2.83 12.93
N GLU A 87 21.22 -3.47 13.59
CA GLU A 87 21.08 -3.83 15.00
C GLU A 87 20.85 -2.57 15.86
N ASN A 88 19.86 -2.64 16.76
CA ASN A 88 19.40 -1.54 17.62
C ASN A 88 18.67 -0.39 16.90
N PHE A 89 18.40 -0.50 15.61
CA PHE A 89 17.50 0.43 14.93
C PHE A 89 16.05 0.19 15.38
N GLU A 90 15.33 1.25 15.74
CA GLU A 90 13.92 1.18 16.11
C GLU A 90 13.04 1.52 14.89
N PRO A 91 12.44 0.54 14.21
CA PRO A 91 11.64 0.80 13.02
C PRO A 91 10.37 1.60 13.33
N THR A 92 10.02 2.54 12.44
CA THR A 92 8.82 3.38 12.55
C THR A 92 7.86 3.11 11.40
N PHE A 93 6.62 3.59 11.52
CA PHE A 93 5.66 3.55 10.42
C PHE A 93 6.17 4.28 9.18
N ASP A 94 6.87 5.40 9.37
CA ASP A 94 7.50 6.16 8.28
C ASP A 94 8.51 5.34 7.47
N LEU A 95 9.31 4.49 8.12
CA LEU A 95 10.24 3.59 7.41
C LEU A 95 9.46 2.66 6.45
N VAL A 96 8.40 2.03 6.95
CA VAL A 96 7.57 1.12 6.13
C VAL A 96 6.91 1.89 5.00
N CYS A 97 6.42 3.10 5.29
CA CYS A 97 5.84 3.99 4.29
C CYS A 97 6.84 4.42 3.22
N GLN A 98 8.11 4.64 3.55
CA GLN A 98 9.14 4.98 2.57
C GLN A 98 9.35 3.84 1.56
N VAL A 99 9.42 2.59 2.05
CA VAL A 99 9.53 1.41 1.17
C VAL A 99 8.29 1.27 0.28
N ALA A 100 7.09 1.38 0.87
CA ALA A 100 5.83 1.29 0.13
C ALA A 100 5.68 2.44 -0.89
N PHE A 101 6.08 3.66 -0.52
CA PHE A 101 6.01 4.84 -1.37
C PHE A 101 7.02 4.77 -2.52
N PHE A 102 8.22 4.23 -2.30
CA PHE A 102 9.17 3.98 -3.38
C PHE A 102 8.57 3.07 -4.47
N VAL A 103 7.86 2.01 -4.08
CA VAL A 103 7.11 1.17 -5.03
C VAL A 103 6.00 1.96 -5.69
N TYR A 104 5.23 2.72 -4.90
CA TYR A 104 4.13 3.55 -5.39
C TYR A 104 4.58 4.48 -6.51
N GLU A 105 5.64 5.24 -6.27
CA GLU A 105 6.19 6.20 -7.22
C GLU A 105 6.65 5.49 -8.49
N ASN A 106 7.42 4.40 -8.38
CA ASN A 106 7.92 3.69 -9.55
C ASN A 106 6.80 3.06 -10.38
N VAL A 107 5.91 2.27 -9.77
CA VAL A 107 4.82 1.60 -10.48
C VAL A 107 3.89 2.63 -11.11
N THR A 108 3.51 3.67 -10.36
CA THR A 108 2.58 4.68 -10.83
C THR A 108 3.17 5.54 -11.93
N LYS A 109 4.45 5.90 -11.84
CA LYS A 109 5.14 6.61 -12.92
C LYS A 109 5.17 5.78 -14.21
N HIS A 110 5.63 4.53 -14.16
CA HIS A 110 5.77 3.72 -15.38
C HIS A 110 4.41 3.41 -16.03
N LEU A 111 3.40 3.06 -15.24
CA LEU A 111 2.06 2.84 -15.78
C LEU A 111 1.42 4.15 -16.27
N GLY A 112 1.68 5.26 -15.59
CA GLY A 112 1.25 6.59 -16.01
C GLY A 112 1.90 7.05 -17.32
N GLU A 113 3.17 6.70 -17.59
CA GLU A 113 3.83 7.02 -18.86
C GLU A 113 3.19 6.26 -20.05
N ILE A 114 2.73 5.02 -19.82
CA ILE A 114 2.12 4.18 -20.86
C ILE A 114 0.63 4.49 -21.05
N HIS A 115 -0.11 4.64 -19.95
CA HIS A 115 -1.57 4.73 -19.94
C HIS A 115 -2.10 6.12 -19.51
N ARG A 116 -1.22 7.10 -19.31
CA ARG A 116 -1.58 8.46 -18.83
C ARG A 116 -2.38 8.41 -17.53
N THR A 117 -3.44 9.20 -17.42
CA THR A 117 -4.35 9.25 -16.27
C THR A 117 -5.03 7.90 -15.99
N ASP A 118 -5.25 7.07 -17.01
CA ASP A 118 -5.84 5.73 -16.85
C ASP A 118 -4.85 4.70 -16.28
N GLY A 119 -3.56 5.07 -16.20
CA GLY A 119 -2.48 4.28 -15.63
C GLY A 119 -2.23 4.51 -14.14
N VAL A 120 -2.96 5.44 -13.52
CA VAL A 120 -2.66 5.92 -12.16
C VAL A 120 -3.72 5.54 -11.15
N SER A 121 -3.27 5.31 -9.92
CA SER A 121 -4.15 5.14 -8.76
C SER A 121 -3.66 5.98 -7.58
N GLU A 122 -4.57 6.35 -6.70
CA GLU A 122 -4.28 6.82 -5.34
C GLU A 122 -4.53 5.68 -4.36
N ALA A 123 -3.80 5.63 -3.26
CA ALA A 123 -3.93 4.57 -2.27
C ALA A 123 -3.90 5.09 -0.84
N PHE A 124 -4.73 4.54 0.02
CA PHE A 124 -4.54 4.56 1.47
C PHE A 124 -3.70 3.36 1.87
N PHE A 125 -2.73 3.60 2.75
CA PHE A 125 -1.89 2.58 3.35
C PHE A 125 -1.95 2.71 4.87
N ILE A 126 -2.34 1.63 5.56
CA ILE A 126 -2.59 1.62 7.00
C ILE A 126 -1.84 0.48 7.67
N GLY A 127 -1.43 0.67 8.91
CA GLY A 127 -0.84 -0.39 9.72
C GLY A 127 -0.37 0.10 11.08
N SER A 128 0.07 -0.83 11.93
CA SER A 128 0.59 -0.50 13.25
C SER A 128 2.06 -0.09 13.15
N CYS A 129 2.42 1.05 13.74
CA CYS A 129 3.79 1.52 13.83
C CYS A 129 4.66 0.52 14.64
N PRO A 130 5.79 0.03 14.09
CA PRO A 130 6.59 -0.97 14.79
C PRO A 130 7.15 -0.49 16.14
N LYS A 131 7.44 0.80 16.27
CA LYS A 131 7.97 1.41 17.50
C LYS A 131 6.91 1.64 18.58
N SER A 132 5.74 2.19 18.22
CA SER A 132 4.73 2.62 19.19
C SER A 132 3.55 1.64 19.34
N GLY A 133 3.37 0.72 18.38
CA GLY A 133 2.20 -0.15 18.28
C GLY A 133 0.91 0.55 17.83
N ILE A 134 0.94 1.87 17.66
CA ILE A 134 -0.24 2.68 17.31
C ILE A 134 -0.58 2.51 15.84
N SER A 135 -1.87 2.38 15.51
CA SER A 135 -2.35 2.35 14.13
C SER A 135 -2.19 3.71 13.45
N GLU A 136 -1.52 3.71 12.31
CA GLU A 136 -1.25 4.90 11.50
C GLU A 136 -1.77 4.72 10.06
N ILE A 137 -1.98 5.84 9.38
CA ILE A 137 -2.49 5.90 8.00
C ILE A 137 -1.70 6.94 7.22
N THR A 138 -1.39 6.61 5.96
CA THR A 138 -0.90 7.56 4.97
C THR A 138 -1.70 7.45 3.67
N LYS A 139 -1.70 8.52 2.88
CA LYS A 139 -2.28 8.56 1.54
C LYS A 139 -1.17 8.77 0.52
N PHE A 140 -1.10 7.89 -0.47
CA PHE A 140 -0.26 8.04 -1.65
C PHE A 140 -1.09 8.61 -2.80
N SER A 141 -0.60 9.68 -3.41
CA SER A 141 -1.22 10.35 -4.55
C SER A 141 -0.16 10.96 -5.44
N VAL A 142 -0.39 10.97 -6.76
CA VAL A 142 0.45 11.66 -7.72
C VAL A 142 -0.37 12.74 -8.41
N SER A 143 0.23 13.91 -8.64
CA SER A 143 -0.36 14.93 -9.50
C SER A 143 0.24 14.82 -10.89
N ILE A 144 -0.50 14.24 -11.83
CA ILE A 144 -0.14 14.35 -13.25
C ILE A 144 -0.60 15.72 -13.73
N LYS A 145 0.30 16.53 -14.28
CA LYS A 145 -0.08 17.73 -15.00
C LYS A 145 -0.52 17.31 -16.41
N ASP A 146 -1.76 17.63 -16.76
CA ASP A 146 -2.30 17.48 -18.11
C ASP A 146 -1.57 18.38 -19.12
#